data_AF-A0A1G0PKH5-F1
#
_entry.id   AF-A0A1G0PKH5-F1
#
_cell.length_a   1.000
_cell.length_b   1.000
_cell.length_c   1.000
_cell.angle_alpha   90.00
_cell.angle_beta   90.00
_cell.angle_gamma   90.00
#
_symmetry.space_group_name_H-M   'P 1'
#
loop_
_entity.id
_entity.type
_entity.pdbx_description
1 polymer ?
#
loop_
_entity_poly.entity_id
_entity_poly.type
_entity_poly.pdbx_seq_one_letter_code
_entity_poly.pdbx_strand_id
1 'polypeptide(L)'
;MDGHIVLSRKIANKGQFPAIDPLQSVSRVMPDIVAEDHRLRAMEFNEILQTYSEAEDLVNIGAYVKGSNPQVDHALSNIGALRNFLKQDMKEKATLKDSINKLKTIINMPLV
;
A
#
# COMPACT_ATOMS: atom_id res chain seq x y z
N MET A 1 -16.99 17.21 2.37
CA MET A 1 -16.45 15.89 2.78
C MET A 1 -14.95 15.94 2.61
N ASP A 2 -14.21 15.72 3.70
CA ASP A 2 -12.75 15.96 3.77
C ASP A 2 -11.92 14.73 3.37
N GLY A 3 -12.59 13.72 2.81
CA GLY A 3 -12.01 12.45 2.38
C GLY A 3 -13.08 11.38 2.21
N HIS A 4 -12.65 10.19 1.83
CA HIS A 4 -13.47 8.98 1.79
C HIS A 4 -12.60 7.74 1.96
N ILE A 5 -13.18 6.68 2.53
CA ILE A 5 -12.56 5.35 2.63
C ILE A 5 -13.40 4.41 1.78
N VAL A 6 -12.80 3.83 0.74
CA VAL A 6 -13.47 2.89 -0.17
C VAL A 6 -13.20 1.46 0.30
N LEU A 7 -14.28 0.69 0.41
CA LEU A 7 -14.20 -0.75 0.61
C LEU A 7 -14.36 -1.49 -0.71
N SER A 8 -13.47 -2.42 -0.99
CA SER A 8 -13.43 -3.17 -2.26
C SER A 8 -13.82 -4.62 -2.08
N ARG A 9 -14.83 -5.04 -2.84
CA ARG A 9 -15.23 -6.45 -2.93
C ARG A 9 -14.10 -7.32 -3.49
N LYS A 10 -13.29 -6.80 -4.43
CA LYS A 10 -12.12 -7.52 -4.99
C LYS A 10 -11.11 -7.84 -3.88
N ILE A 11 -10.85 -6.90 -2.97
CA ILE A 11 -9.94 -7.08 -1.83
C ILE A 11 -10.51 -8.07 -0.80
N ALA A 12 -11.80 -7.93 -0.47
CA ALA A 12 -12.48 -8.85 0.45
C ALA A 12 -12.44 -10.31 -0.05
N ASN A 13 -12.68 -10.52 -1.36
CA ASN A 13 -12.64 -11.84 -1.99
C ASN A 13 -11.24 -12.48 -1.96
N LYS A 14 -10.16 -11.68 -1.83
CA LYS A 14 -8.79 -12.15 -1.62
C LYS A 14 -8.47 -12.45 -0.14
N GLY A 15 -9.46 -12.37 0.75
CA GLY A 15 -9.29 -12.62 2.18
C GLY A 15 -8.51 -11.54 2.91
N GLN A 16 -8.44 -10.31 2.38
CA GLN A 16 -7.81 -9.18 3.05
C GLN A 16 -8.86 -8.34 3.79
N PHE A 17 -8.66 -8.21 5.10
CA PHE A 17 -9.49 -7.38 5.98
C PHE A 17 -8.63 -6.49 6.88
N PRO A 18 -9.03 -5.22 7.11
CA PRO A 18 -10.16 -4.52 6.50
C PRO A 18 -10.03 -4.42 4.97
N ALA A 19 -11.16 -4.52 4.25
CA ALA A 19 -11.18 -4.55 2.79
C ALA A 19 -11.04 -3.16 2.16
N ILE A 20 -10.19 -2.30 2.74
CA ILE A 20 -9.95 -0.92 2.29
C ILE A 20 -9.12 -0.95 1.02
N ASP A 21 -9.49 -0.14 0.04
CA ASP A 21 -8.72 0.12 -1.17
C ASP A 21 -7.97 1.45 -1.02
N PRO A 22 -6.65 1.44 -0.76
CA PRO A 22 -5.88 2.67 -0.56
C PRO A 22 -5.78 3.53 -1.82
N LEU A 23 -5.79 2.92 -3.01
CA LEU A 23 -5.67 3.63 -4.29
C LEU A 23 -6.96 4.37 -4.66
N GLN A 24 -8.10 3.91 -4.13
CA GLN A 24 -9.42 4.53 -4.29
C GLN A 24 -9.87 5.32 -3.06
N SER A 25 -9.03 5.44 -2.02
CA SER A 25 -9.33 6.19 -0.80
C SER A 25 -8.51 7.47 -0.74
N VAL A 26 -9.03 8.51 -0.08
CA VAL A 26 -8.30 9.78 0.06
C VAL A 26 -8.61 10.47 1.37
N SER A 27 -7.59 11.11 1.95
CA SER A 27 -7.72 12.07 3.03
C SER A 27 -7.18 13.42 2.55
N ARG A 28 -8.04 14.42 2.42
CA ARG A 28 -7.64 15.75 1.89
C ARG A 28 -6.85 16.58 2.89
N VAL A 29 -7.01 16.29 4.18
CA VAL A 29 -6.31 16.97 5.28
C VAL A 29 -4.97 16.35 5.62
N MET A 30 -4.64 15.16 5.09
CA MET A 30 -3.38 14.48 5.38
C MET A 30 -2.15 15.37 5.16
N PRO A 31 -2.01 16.12 4.04
CA PRO A 31 -0.84 16.96 3.81
C PRO A 31 -0.61 18.01 4.90
N ASP A 32 -1.67 18.46 5.57
CA ASP A 32 -1.63 19.55 6.55
C ASP A 32 -1.35 19.06 7.98
N ILE A 33 -1.54 17.76 8.26
CA ILE A 33 -1.52 17.21 9.63
C ILE A 33 -0.44 16.15 9.87
N VAL A 34 0.37 15.83 8.85
CA VAL A 34 1.45 14.84 8.97
C VAL A 34 2.81 15.44 8.62
N ALA A 35 3.86 14.88 9.21
CA ALA A 35 5.23 15.22 8.84
C ALA A 35 5.51 14.86 7.37
N GLU A 36 6.35 15.64 6.70
CA GLU A 36 6.71 15.43 5.30
C GLU A 36 7.25 14.02 5.01
N ASP A 37 8.13 13.50 5.88
CA ASP A 37 8.68 12.14 5.79
C ASP A 37 7.58 11.06 5.81
N HIS A 38 6.52 11.24 6.62
CA HIS A 38 5.38 10.32 6.64
C HIS A 38 4.59 10.42 5.33
N ARG A 39 4.37 11.64 4.82
CA ARG A 39 3.66 11.87 3.56
C ARG A 39 4.38 11.23 2.38
N LEU A 40 5.70 11.42 2.25
CA LEU A 40 6.49 10.87 1.16
C LEU A 40 6.49 9.33 1.17
N ARG A 41 6.60 8.70 2.35
CA ARG A 41 6.52 7.23 2.47
C ARG A 41 5.14 6.68 2.11
N ALA A 42 4.07 7.40 2.44
CA ALA A 42 2.73 7.01 2.04
C ALA A 42 2.52 7.13 0.52
N MET A 43 3.13 8.14 -0.13
CA MET A 43 3.13 8.25 -1.59
C MET A 43 3.87 7.08 -2.25
N GLU A 44 5.08 6.76 -1.80
CA GLU A 44 5.86 5.60 -2.27
C GLU A 44 5.08 4.29 -2.08
N PHE A 45 4.45 4.11 -0.91
CA PHE A 45 3.61 2.95 -0.64
C PHE A 45 2.49 2.80 -1.68
N ASN A 46 1.83 3.90 -2.04
CA ASN A 46 0.78 3.90 -3.06
C ASN A 46 1.33 3.68 -4.46
N GLU A 47 2.50 4.22 -4.81
CA GLU A 47 3.16 3.99 -6.10
C GLU A 47 3.51 2.51 -6.31
N ILE A 48 4.05 1.87 -5.27
CA ILE A 48 4.32 0.43 -5.28
C ILE A 48 3.02 -0.38 -5.45
N LEU A 49 1.96 -0.04 -4.71
CA LEU A 49 0.66 -0.70 -4.85
C LEU A 49 0.08 -0.54 -6.26
N GLN A 50 0.17 0.66 -6.84
CA GLN A 50 -0.33 0.97 -8.17
C GLN A 50 0.43 0.16 -9.22
N THR A 51 1.77 0.20 -9.17
CA THR A 51 2.64 -0.53 -10.09
C THR A 51 2.35 -2.04 -10.06
N TYR A 52 2.21 -2.61 -8.85
CA TYR A 52 1.83 -4.01 -8.72
C TYR A 52 0.41 -4.26 -9.26
N SER A 53 -0.56 -3.37 -8.99
CA SER A 53 -1.94 -3.54 -9.46
C SER A 53 -2.03 -3.57 -10.99
N GLU A 54 -1.23 -2.76 -11.68
CA GLU A 54 -1.18 -2.74 -13.15
C GLU A 54 -0.54 -4.02 -13.73
N ALA A 55 0.43 -4.60 -13.01
CA ALA A 55 1.12 -5.82 -13.42
C ALA A 55 0.48 -7.12 -12.89
N GLU A 56 -0.48 -7.04 -11.95
CA GLU A 56 -1.01 -8.16 -11.18
C GLU A 56 -1.52 -9.29 -12.08
N ASP A 57 -2.25 -8.96 -13.15
CA ASP A 57 -2.82 -9.96 -14.06
C ASP A 57 -1.74 -10.74 -14.81
N LEU A 58 -0.72 -10.03 -15.36
CA LEU A 58 0.42 -10.66 -16.05
C LEU A 58 1.25 -11.55 -15.12
N VAL A 59 1.42 -11.12 -13.87
CA VAL A 59 2.13 -11.88 -12.84
C VAL A 59 1.35 -13.16 -12.49
N ASN A 60 0.02 -13.05 -12.31
CA ASN A 60 -0.81 -14.18 -11.92
C ASN A 60 -0.90 -15.27 -12.99
N ILE A 61 -0.86 -14.91 -14.28
CA ILE A 61 -0.83 -15.88 -15.38
C ILE A 61 0.59 -16.39 -15.71
N GLY A 62 1.62 -15.94 -14.98
CA GLY A 62 3.01 -16.33 -15.19
C GLY A 62 3.65 -15.75 -16.46
N ALA A 63 3.05 -14.71 -17.05
CA ALA A 63 3.55 -14.06 -18.26
C ALA A 63 4.58 -12.96 -17.98
N TYR A 64 4.70 -12.51 -16.73
CA TYR A 64 5.70 -11.50 -16.35
C TYR A 64 7.10 -12.11 -16.22
N VAL A 65 8.09 -11.50 -16.90
CA VAL A 65 9.50 -11.91 -16.84
C VAL A 65 10.26 -10.99 -15.89
N LYS A 66 10.86 -11.56 -14.84
CA LYS A 66 11.71 -10.81 -13.90
C LYS A 66 12.87 -10.14 -14.64
N GLY A 67 13.17 -8.88 -14.31
CA GLY A 67 14.19 -8.07 -14.95
C GLY A 67 13.69 -7.28 -16.17
N SER A 68 12.45 -7.51 -16.63
CA SER A 68 11.88 -6.80 -17.77
C SER A 68 11.46 -5.37 -17.42
N ASN A 69 11.03 -5.13 -16.17
CA ASN A 69 10.67 -3.82 -15.68
C ASN A 69 11.15 -3.64 -14.23
N PRO A 70 12.16 -2.78 -13.97
CA PRO A 70 12.68 -2.54 -12.63
C PRO A 70 11.63 -2.07 -11.61
N GLN A 71 10.62 -1.30 -12.04
CA GLN A 71 9.55 -0.82 -11.16
C GLN A 71 8.62 -1.96 -10.75
N VAL A 72 8.25 -2.83 -11.70
CA VAL A 72 7.41 -4.01 -11.38
C VAL A 72 8.18 -5.00 -10.52
N ASP A 73 9.47 -5.20 -10.78
CA ASP A 73 10.33 -6.04 -9.93
C ASP A 73 10.43 -5.48 -8.50
N HIS A 74 10.60 -4.17 -8.36
CA HIS A 74 10.58 -3.50 -7.07
C HIS A 74 9.22 -3.64 -6.38
N ALA A 75 8.13 -3.56 -7.14
CA ALA A 75 6.80 -3.74 -6.57
C ALA A 75 6.57 -5.18 -6.11
N LEU A 76 7.03 -6.17 -6.89
CA LEU A 76 6.94 -7.59 -6.56
C LEU A 76 7.76 -7.97 -5.32
N SER A 77 8.93 -7.34 -5.10
CA SER A 77 9.73 -7.60 -3.90
C SER A 77 9.08 -7.03 -2.62
N ASN A 78 8.27 -5.98 -2.74
CA ASN A 78 7.67 -5.28 -1.60
C ASN A 78 6.20 -5.66 -1.33
N ILE A 79 5.44 -6.10 -2.34
CA ILE A 79 3.98 -6.26 -2.26
C ILE A 79 3.52 -7.15 -1.09
N GLY A 80 4.29 -8.17 -0.74
CA GLY A 80 4.00 -9.03 0.41
C GLY A 80 3.96 -8.26 1.73
N ALA A 81 4.95 -7.39 1.96
CA ALA A 81 5.01 -6.55 3.15
C ALA A 81 3.89 -5.51 3.19
N LEU A 82 3.59 -4.88 2.06
CA LEU A 82 2.51 -3.88 1.96
C LEU A 82 1.14 -4.51 2.21
N ARG A 83 0.87 -5.69 1.63
CA ARG A 83 -0.38 -6.42 1.88
C ARG A 83 -0.53 -6.82 3.34
N ASN A 84 0.56 -7.22 3.99
CA ASN A 84 0.54 -7.54 5.42
C ASN A 84 0.31 -6.29 6.28
N PHE A 85 0.85 -5.13 5.88
CA PHE A 85 0.59 -3.86 6.56
C PHE A 85 -0.88 -3.44 6.51
N LEU A 86 -1.57 -3.71 5.40
CA LEU A 86 -3.00 -3.39 5.24
C LEU A 86 -3.93 -4.37 5.95
N LYS A 87 -3.44 -5.55 6.32
CA LYS A 87 -4.20 -6.55 7.06
C LYS A 87 -4.15 -6.23 8.55
N GLN A 88 -5.31 -6.27 9.19
CA GLN A 88 -5.41 -6.07 10.63
C GLN A 88 -6.55 -6.93 11.18
N ASP A 89 -6.27 -7.67 12.25
CA ASP A 89 -7.30 -8.45 12.94
C ASP A 89 -8.30 -7.54 13.67
N MET A 90 -9.54 -7.99 13.84
CA MET A 90 -10.58 -7.24 14.55
C MET A 90 -10.20 -6.83 15.98
N LYS A 91 -9.37 -7.64 16.66
CA LYS A 91 -8.92 -7.38 18.03
C LYS A 91 -7.53 -6.75 18.08
N GLU A 92 -6.84 -6.64 16.95
CA GLU A 92 -5.54 -5.98 16.85
C GLU A 92 -5.73 -4.46 16.96
N LYS A 93 -4.93 -3.84 17.83
CA LYS A 93 -4.87 -2.39 17.96
C LYS A 93 -3.55 -1.90 17.37
N ALA A 94 -3.62 -0.82 16.59
CA ALA A 94 -2.45 -0.12 16.09
C ALA A 94 -2.49 1.33 16.57
N THR A 95 -1.42 1.79 17.22
CA THR A 95 -1.26 3.21 17.51
C THR A 95 -0.69 3.92 16.29
N LEU A 96 -0.90 5.24 16.16
CA LEU A 96 -0.30 6.03 15.08
C LEU A 96 1.22 5.87 15.04
N LYS A 97 1.88 5.85 16.21
CA LYS A 97 3.33 5.67 16.33
C LYS A 97 3.75 4.31 15.77
N ASP A 98 3.05 3.24 16.11
CA ASP A 98 3.37 1.89 15.64
C ASP A 98 3.15 1.77 14.13
N SER A 99 2.07 2.34 13.60
CA SER A 99 1.79 2.36 12.16
C SER A 99 2.86 3.11 11.38
N ILE A 100 3.30 4.28 11.86
CA ILE A 100 4.37 5.05 11.23
C ILE A 100 5.70 4.26 11.27
N ASN A 101 6.01 3.62 12.40
CA ASN A 101 7.23 2.82 12.52
C ASN A 101 7.21 1.61 11.56
N LYS A 102 6.08 0.89 11.49
CA LYS A 102 5.88 -0.21 10.53
C LYS A 102 6.05 0.29 9.09
N LEU A 103 5.44 1.43 8.74
CA LEU A 103 5.59 2.03 7.40
C LEU A 103 7.05 2.36 7.09
N LYS A 104 7.80 2.91 8.05
CA LYS A 104 9.22 3.22 7.91
C LYS A 104 10.08 1.98 7.66
N THR A 105 9.75 0.85 8.29
CA THR A 105 10.46 -0.41 8.07
C THR A 105 10.20 -0.99 6.67
N ILE A 106 9.00 -0.79 6.14
CA ILE A 106 8.62 -1.27 4.80
C ILE A 106 9.23 -0.36 3.73
N ILE A 107 9.08 0.95 3.90
CA ILE A 107 9.61 1.97 2.99
C ILE A 107 10.75 2.65 3.70
N ASN A 108 11.99 2.16 3.58
CA ASN A 108 13.14 2.70 4.31
C ASN A 108 13.59 4.08 3.81
N MET A 109 13.55 4.33 2.50
CA MET A 109 13.79 5.63 1.87
C MET A 109 12.68 5.87 0.84
N PRO A 110 11.85 6.92 1.00
CA PRO A 110 10.93 7.29 -0.06
C PRO A 110 11.72 7.81 -1.27
N LEU A 111 11.25 7.56 -2.49
CA LEU A 111 11.81 8.20 -3.67
C LEU A 111 11.61 9.72 -3.56
N VAL A 112 12.70 10.47 -3.79
CA VAL A 112 12.72 11.95 -3.79
C VAL A 112 12.40 12.46 -5.17
#